data_AF-A0A532UAE9-F1
#
_entry.id   AF-A0A532UAE9-F1
#
_cell.length_a   1.000
_cell.length_b   1.000
_cell.length_c   1.000
_cell.angle_alpha   90.00
_cell.angle_beta   90.00
_cell.angle_gamma   90.00
#
_symmetry.space_group_name_H-M   'P 1'
#
loop_
_entity.id
_entity.type
_entity.pdbx_description
1 polymer ?
#
loop_
_entity_poly.entity_id
_entity_poly.type
_entity_poly.pdbx_seq_one_letter_code
_entity_poly.pdbx_strand_id
1 'polypeptide(L)' 'MISDDLLAILACPACKVKVELVKDTWLVCTNDECRRKYPIRDGIPIMLIEEGDKYVDVAVEDLGTP' A
#
# COMPACT_ATOMS: atom_id res chain seq x y z
N MET A 1 9.80 15.72 -4.40
CA MET A 1 8.57 15.35 -5.15
C MET A 1 8.86 14.04 -5.84
N ILE A 2 8.19 12.96 -5.44
CA ILE A 2 8.19 11.71 -6.21
C ILE A 2 7.33 11.97 -7.45
N SER A 3 7.82 11.64 -8.64
CA SER A 3 7.11 11.88 -9.91
C SER A 3 5.90 10.96 -10.06
N ASP A 4 4.81 11.48 -10.64
CA ASP A 4 3.57 10.73 -10.90
C ASP A 4 3.80 9.46 -11.73
N ASP A 5 4.79 9.48 -12.63
CA ASP A 5 5.24 8.31 -13.39
C ASP A 5 5.76 7.16 -12.50
N LEU A 6 6.41 7.48 -11.38
CA LEU A 6 6.92 6.46 -10.45
C LEU A 6 5.75 5.81 -9.69
N LEU A 7 4.77 6.62 -9.27
CA LEU A 7 3.52 6.16 -8.64
C LEU A 7 2.68 5.30 -9.60
N ALA A 8 2.70 5.60 -10.91
CA ALA A 8 2.03 4.80 -11.92
C ALA A 8 2.65 3.40 -12.14
N ILE A 9 3.94 3.23 -11.80
CA ILE A 9 4.64 1.94 -11.87
C ILE A 9 4.44 1.11 -10.59
N LEU A 10 4.07 1.74 -9.46
CA LEU A 10 3.93 1.01 -8.20
C LEU A 10 2.79 0.00 -8.27
N ALA A 11 3.19 -1.26 -8.15
CA ALA A 11 2.31 -2.40 -8.15
C ALA A 11 2.51 -3.21 -6.87
N CYS A 12 1.45 -3.86 -6.41
CA CYS A 12 1.47 -4.74 -5.26
C CYS A 12 2.52 -5.84 -5.47
N PRO A 13 3.45 -6.07 -4.52
CA PRO A 13 4.48 -7.10 -4.66
C PRO A 13 3.90 -8.51 -4.79
N ALA A 14 2.72 -8.76 -4.21
CA ALA A 14 2.08 -10.08 -4.19
C ALA A 14 1.30 -10.40 -5.48
N CYS A 15 0.44 -9.50 -5.95
CA CYS A 15 -0.46 -9.76 -7.09
C CYS A 15 -0.16 -8.93 -8.35
N LYS A 16 0.83 -8.02 -8.31
CA LYS A 16 1.24 -7.15 -9.43
C LYS A 16 0.15 -6.22 -9.97
N VAL A 17 -0.95 -6.06 -9.24
CA VAL A 17 -2.00 -5.07 -9.52
C VAL A 17 -1.61 -3.71 -8.93
N LYS A 18 -2.16 -2.63 -9.48
CA LYS A 18 -1.97 -1.25 -9.01
C LYS A 18 -2.22 -1.11 -7.49
N VAL A 19 -1.48 -0.19 -6.87
CA VAL A 19 -1.74 0.29 -5.51
C VAL A 19 -2.16 1.75 -5.53
N GLU A 20 -2.98 2.16 -4.56
CA GLU A 20 -3.42 3.53 -4.36
C GLU A 20 -2.80 4.11 -3.09
N LEU A 21 -2.33 5.36 -3.18
CA LEU A 21 -1.85 6.10 -2.02
C LEU A 21 -3.05 6.58 -1.20
N VAL A 22 -3.08 6.19 0.06
CA VAL A 22 -4.12 6.56 1.02
C VAL A 22 -3.49 7.29 2.20
N LYS A 23 -4.10 8.42 2.59
CA LYS A 23 -3.66 9.24 3.74
C LYS A 23 -2.18 9.65 3.67
N ASP A 24 -1.60 9.71 2.46
CA ASP A 24 -0.17 9.97 2.19
C ASP A 24 0.83 9.05 2.91
N THR A 25 0.37 7.98 3.54
CA THR A 25 1.14 7.12 4.46
C THR A 25 0.92 5.64 4.22
N TRP A 26 0.02 5.28 3.31
CA TRP A 26 -0.33 3.89 2.99
C TRP A 26 -0.43 3.66 1.50
N LEU A 27 0.00 2.48 1.06
CA LEU A 27 -0.26 1.96 -0.28
C LEU A 27 -1.23 0.79 -0.18
N VAL A 28 -2.43 0.96 -0.69
CA VAL A 28 -3.50 -0.03 -0.63
C VAL A 28 -3.62 -0.72 -1.99
N CYS A 29 -3.59 -2.05 -2.01
CA CYS A 29 -3.83 -2.79 -3.24
C CYS A 29 -5.28 -2.67 -3.68
N THR A 30 -5.51 -2.32 -4.95
CA THR A 30 -6.86 -2.15 -5.52
C THR A 30 -7.53 -3.48 -5.90
N ASN A 31 -6.84 -4.61 -5.72
CA ASN A 31 -7.41 -5.93 -5.96
C ASN A 31 -8.14 -6.41 -4.70
N ASP A 32 -9.46 -6.58 -4.81
CA ASP A 32 -10.36 -7.07 -3.74
C ASP A 32 -10.03 -8.50 -3.28
N GLU A 33 -9.34 -9.31 -4.08
CA GLU A 33 -8.86 -10.62 -3.66
C GLU A 33 -7.58 -10.52 -2.80
N CYS A 34 -6.79 -9.46 -2.99
CA CYS A 34 -5.52 -9.25 -2.29
C CYS A 34 -5.68 -8.41 -1.03
N ARG A 35 -6.27 -7.21 -1.15
CA ARG A 35 -6.59 -6.25 -0.06
C ARG A 35 -5.45 -5.87 0.89
N ARG A 36 -4.21 -6.23 0.57
CA ARG A 36 -3.01 -5.88 1.33
C ARG A 36 -2.78 -4.38 1.36
N LYS A 37 -2.27 -3.90 2.49
CA LYS A 37 -2.04 -2.48 2.74
C LYS A 37 -0.63 -2.33 3.29
N TYR A 38 0.18 -1.52 2.62
CA TYR A 38 1.60 -1.37 2.91
C TYR A 38 1.84 0.00 3.53
N PRO A 39 2.45 0.08 4.73
CA PRO A 39 2.75 1.36 5.34
C PRO A 39 3.94 2.04 4.67
N ILE A 40 3.96 3.37 4.69
CA ILE A 40 5.11 4.20 4.33
C ILE A 40 5.71 4.73 5.62
N ARG A 41 6.96 4.34 5.92
CA ARG A 41 7.70 4.79 7.11
C ARG A 41 8.92 5.57 6.66
N ASP A 42 9.12 6.76 7.22
CA ASP A 42 10.23 7.66 6.85
C ASP A 42 10.31 7.98 5.34
N GLY A 43 9.16 8.03 4.66
CA GLY A 43 9.08 8.23 3.21
C GLY A 43 9.44 7.00 2.38
N ILE A 44 9.66 5.85 3.01
CA ILE A 44 10.00 4.58 2.36
C ILE A 44 8.79 3.63 2.43
N PRO A 45 8.23 3.21 1.29
CA PRO A 45 7.17 2.20 1.25
C PRO A 45 7.67 0.82 1.71
N ILE A 46 7.07 0.26 2.76
CA ILE A 46 7.38 -1.08 3.25
C ILE A 46 6.56 -2.11 2.46
N MET A 47 6.98 -2.40 1.22
CA MET A 47 6.32 -3.36 0.33
C MET A 47 6.72 -4.83 0.62
N LEU A 48 6.73 -5.22 1.89
CA LEU A 48 6.92 -6.61 2.29
C LEU A 48 5.56 -7.31 2.39
N ILE A 49 5.46 -8.52 1.85
CA ILE A 49 4.20 -9.28 1.85
C ILE A 49 3.71 -9.52 3.29
N GLU A 50 4.61 -9.90 4.19
CA GLU A 50 4.32 -10.13 5.61
C GLU A 50 3.81 -8.88 6.33
N GLU A 51 4.31 -7.70 5.94
CA GLU A 51 3.83 -6.43 6.49
C GLU A 51 2.42 -6.13 5.97
N GLY A 52 2.18 -6.38 4.68
CA GLY A 52 0.86 -6.18 4.06
C GLY A 52 -0.23 -7.09 4.60
N ASP A 53 0.11 -8.33 4.95
CA ASP A 53 -0.81 -9.33 5.51
C ASP A 53 -1.41 -8.88 6.85
N LYS A 54 -0.67 -8.09 7.66
CA LYS A 54 -1.14 -7.57 8.95
C LYS A 54 -2.36 -6.65 8.83
N TYR A 55 -2.58 -6.08 7.65
CA TYR A 55 -3.60 -5.05 7.43
C TYR A 55 -4.69 -5.47 6.44
N VAL A 56 -4.69 -6.73 5.96
CA VAL A 56 -5.67 -7.22 4.96
C VAL A 56 -7.11 -7.03 5.46
N ASP A 57 -7.37 -7.36 6.72
CA ASP A 57 -8.72 -7.29 7.31
C ASP A 57 -9.02 -5.96 8.03
N VAL A 58 -8.08 -5.01 8.02
CA VAL A 58 -8.29 -3.67 8.58
C VAL A 58 -8.99 -2.81 7.55
N ALA A 59 -10.08 -2.12 7.92
CA ALA A 59 -10.73 -1.19 7.02
C ALA A 59 -9.80 0.01 6.72
N VAL A 60 -9.88 0.55 5.50
CA VAL A 60 -9.03 1.68 5.07
C VAL A 60 -9.25 2.92 5.97
N GLU A 61 -10.48 3.08 6.44
CA GLU A 61 -10.89 4.12 7.38
C GLU A 61 -10.16 4.00 8.73
N ASP A 62 -9.95 2.77 9.20
CA ASP A 62 -9.31 2.42 10.48
C ASP A 62 -7.77 2.40 10.42
N LEU A 63 -7.16 2.61 9.24
CA LEU A 63 -5.71 2.74 9.13
C LEU A 63 -5.23 3.98 9.89
N GLY A 64 -4.50 3.77 10.98
CA GLY A 64 -3.79 4.82 11.70
C GLY A 64 -2.53 5.29 10.98
N THR A 65 -1.73 6.12 11.65
CA THR A 65 -0.38 6.45 11.19
C THR A 65 0.56 5.28 11.53
N PRO A 66 1.27 4.70 10.55
CA PRO A 66 2.10 3.52 10.76
C PRO A 66 3.49 3.76 11.35
#